data_AF-A0A1B6HLD4-F1
#
_entry.id   AF-A0A1B6HLD4-F1
#
_cell.length_a   1.000
_cell.length_b   1.000
_cell.length_c   1.000
_cell.angle_alpha   90.00
_cell.angle_beta   90.00
_cell.angle_gamma   90.00
#
_symmetry.space_group_name_H-M   'P 1'
#
loop_
_entity.id
_entity.type
_entity.pdbx_description
1 polymer ?
#
loop_
_entity_poly.entity_id
_entity_poly.type
_entity_poly.pdbx_seq_one_letter_code
_entity_poly.pdbx_strand_id
1 'polypeptide(L)'
;MARPEVMILLFIFLIAVICVSPNPAATRKEVKRDHCNKTVDIYEDVFSPEVTPENVGKPMTCWYRFRSFRGTPKDWILRIRFKKFKVGTLVNATHCDNGYMQVVDGNAKTELSNRKEPGLFCGETEQAQTFISETSFVKLLFHVDNFTDQTYFSFDSRAEQQFDVYLRYGQHPELYPNRRGQVVAGSYCERVFKDCRLQTCYVQSPAYPGVYPRHLQCSYHLNTRLPFIKLYIENEEFNIDGQRCENIMTCPMRPISSGAEHCPYDYIKIYDGKDGNSPVIGIFCGMGKFPHSIIGTSEDLYVEFVSSPAGPLLNTGFHFNVGNWPGHVETAGSRNGTCDWLLTSEDLAASGDSEGIFLSVAHWYPPHTSCTYLIQGRPDQIVRLYFPSFRINRIESPIAVFDGDCGESLTLYDASWPDDSRIIKTFCDTFSRAMEKHDFVSTGSALFVRFESKTGSYSGSSLYYWAHYDFFNNTRYGRPIPDSVCDEQFAAWV
;
A
#
# COMPACT_ATOMS: atom_id res chain seq x y z
N MET A 1 71.49 3.03 57.00
CA MET A 1 71.93 2.44 58.29
C MET A 1 71.46 0.99 58.32
N ALA A 2 72.33 0.09 58.76
CA ALA A 2 72.40 -1.33 58.41
C ALA A 2 71.28 -2.23 58.97
N ARG A 3 71.20 -3.45 58.39
CA ARG A 3 70.43 -4.64 58.82
C ARG A 3 70.85 -5.15 60.21
N PRO A 4 70.08 -6.10 60.78
CA PRO A 4 70.57 -7.49 60.85
C PRO A 4 69.49 -8.52 60.43
N GLU A 5 69.85 -9.51 59.60
CA GLU A 5 70.00 -10.96 59.91
C GLU A 5 68.70 -11.64 60.37
N VAL A 6 68.21 -12.69 59.69
CA VAL A 6 68.55 -14.10 59.99
C VAL A 6 68.29 -15.03 58.78
N MET A 7 69.34 -15.77 58.44
CA MET A 7 69.47 -17.20 58.14
C MET A 7 68.39 -18.02 57.38
N ILE A 8 68.88 -18.50 56.24
CA ILE A 8 68.48 -19.60 55.33
C ILE A 8 67.96 -20.88 56.03
N LEU A 9 66.91 -21.50 55.47
CA LEU A 9 66.78 -22.96 55.37
C LEU A 9 66.18 -23.36 54.02
N LEU A 10 66.92 -24.19 53.27
CA LEU A 10 66.55 -24.78 51.98
C LEU A 10 65.40 -25.79 52.14
N PHE A 11 64.46 -25.79 51.19
CA PHE A 11 63.81 -27.02 50.73
C PHE A 11 63.78 -27.06 49.20
N ILE A 12 64.44 -28.08 48.66
CA ILE A 12 64.53 -28.42 47.24
C ILE A 12 63.18 -29.02 46.81
N PHE A 13 62.56 -28.48 45.76
CA PHE A 13 61.48 -29.16 45.05
C PHE A 13 61.84 -29.28 43.57
N LEU A 14 62.07 -30.53 43.14
CA LEU A 14 62.21 -30.95 41.75
C LEU A 14 60.91 -30.64 41.00
N ILE A 15 61.00 -29.89 39.90
CA ILE A 15 59.92 -29.78 38.91
C ILE A 15 59.99 -31.01 38.01
N ALA A 16 59.05 -31.95 38.20
CA ALA A 16 58.78 -33.01 37.25
C ALA A 16 57.78 -32.51 36.21
N VAL A 17 58.24 -32.37 34.96
CA VAL A 17 57.41 -32.13 33.79
C VAL A 17 56.66 -33.42 33.48
N ILE A 18 55.35 -33.45 33.71
CA ILE A 18 54.48 -34.53 33.28
C ILE A 18 53.90 -34.14 31.90
N CYS A 19 54.40 -34.81 30.86
CA CYS A 19 53.74 -34.86 29.55
C CYS A 19 52.37 -35.54 29.70
N VAL A 20 51.29 -34.77 29.56
CA VAL A 20 49.95 -35.32 29.35
C VAL A 20 49.71 -35.40 27.85
N SER A 21 49.63 -36.62 27.36
CA SER A 21 49.21 -36.96 26.00
C SER A 21 47.75 -36.55 25.75
N PRO A 22 47.38 -36.11 24.53
CA PRO A 22 46.00 -35.78 24.22
C PRO A 22 45.18 -37.07 24.08
N ASN A 23 44.14 -37.21 24.91
CA ASN A 23 43.11 -38.23 24.79
C ASN A 23 42.43 -38.14 23.41
N PRO A 24 42.40 -39.21 22.59
CA PRO A 24 41.61 -39.26 21.38
C PRO A 24 40.25 -39.89 21.71
N ALA A 25 39.33 -39.13 22.29
CA ALA A 25 37.95 -39.57 22.49
C ALA A 25 36.98 -38.39 22.69
N ALA A 26 37.05 -37.40 21.80
CA ALA A 26 35.92 -36.53 21.53
C ALA A 26 35.49 -36.80 20.09
N THR A 27 34.85 -37.96 19.86
CA THR A 27 33.98 -38.12 18.71
C THR A 27 32.88 -37.08 18.85
N ARG A 28 33.12 -35.90 18.26
CA ARG A 28 32.06 -35.00 17.79
C ARG A 28 31.06 -35.91 17.11
N LYS A 29 29.91 -36.16 17.73
CA LYS A 29 28.80 -36.88 17.09
C LYS A 29 28.65 -36.23 15.73
N GLU A 30 28.98 -36.96 14.67
CA GLU A 30 28.50 -36.65 13.34
C GLU A 30 26.99 -36.55 13.50
N VAL A 31 26.48 -35.32 13.41
CA VAL A 31 25.06 -35.04 13.32
C VAL A 31 24.60 -35.85 12.12
N LYS A 32 23.86 -36.94 12.39
CA LYS A 32 23.33 -37.82 11.34
C LYS A 32 22.66 -36.93 10.30
N ARG A 33 23.22 -36.99 9.08
CA ARG A 33 22.79 -36.24 7.89
C ARG A 33 21.27 -36.26 7.74
N ASP A 34 20.75 -35.08 7.42
CA ASP A 34 19.34 -34.70 7.31
C ASP A 34 18.41 -35.80 6.79
N HIS A 35 17.58 -36.33 7.69
CA HIS A 35 16.47 -37.19 7.30
C HIS A 35 15.43 -36.37 6.52
N CYS A 36 15.16 -36.81 5.29
CA CYS A 36 13.91 -36.50 4.59
C CYS A 36 12.74 -36.94 5.49
N ASN A 37 11.77 -36.06 5.73
CA ASN A 37 10.66 -36.24 6.68
C ASN A 37 11.05 -36.12 8.15
N LYS A 38 11.07 -34.89 8.67
CA LYS A 38 11.34 -34.64 10.10
C LYS A 38 10.45 -33.57 10.70
N THR A 39 10.31 -33.63 12.02
CA THR A 39 9.81 -32.50 12.80
C THR A 39 11.02 -31.63 13.14
N VAL A 40 10.95 -30.35 12.79
CA VAL A 40 12.03 -29.37 12.95
C VAL A 40 11.81 -28.64 14.27
N ASP A 41 12.86 -28.60 15.09
CA ASP A 41 12.88 -27.81 16.32
C ASP A 41 13.16 -26.34 16.01
N ILE A 42 12.73 -25.46 16.92
CA ILE A 42 12.96 -24.01 16.78
C ILE A 42 14.46 -23.74 16.91
N TYR A 43 15.00 -22.84 16.09
CA TYR A 43 16.43 -22.54 15.98
C TYR A 43 17.28 -23.66 15.38
N GLU A 44 16.65 -24.65 14.75
CA GLU A 44 17.34 -25.67 13.96
C GLU A 44 17.60 -25.17 12.52
N ASP A 45 18.82 -25.40 12.04
CA ASP A 45 19.21 -25.25 10.64
C ASP A 45 18.90 -26.55 9.89
N VAL A 46 18.18 -26.45 8.77
CA VAL A 46 17.85 -27.59 7.92
C VAL A 46 18.46 -27.39 6.54
N PHE A 47 19.12 -28.44 6.04
CA PHE A 47 19.69 -28.49 4.70
C PHE A 47 18.95 -29.53 3.84
N SER A 48 19.05 -29.37 2.53
CA SER A 48 18.60 -30.38 1.59
C SER A 48 19.34 -31.70 1.82
N PRO A 49 18.67 -32.85 1.63
CA PRO A 49 19.32 -34.16 1.73
C PRO A 49 20.56 -34.25 0.86
N GLU A 50 21.56 -35.02 1.29
CA GLU A 50 22.73 -35.23 0.45
C GLU A 50 22.40 -36.12 -0.76
N VAL A 51 23.04 -35.80 -1.88
CA VAL A 51 22.94 -36.56 -3.12
C VAL A 51 23.75 -37.86 -2.96
N THR A 52 23.06 -39.00 -2.98
CA THR A 52 23.65 -40.34 -2.86
C THR A 52 23.40 -41.13 -4.15
N PRO A 53 24.22 -42.15 -4.48
CA PRO A 53 24.00 -43.00 -5.65
C PRO A 53 22.60 -43.66 -5.69
N GLU A 54 21.92 -43.73 -4.55
CA GLU A 54 20.59 -44.32 -4.40
C GLU A 54 19.46 -43.35 -4.77
N ASN A 55 19.66 -42.04 -4.57
CA ASN A 55 18.64 -41.01 -4.74
C ASN A 55 18.83 -40.11 -5.98
N VAL A 56 20.04 -40.07 -6.55
CA VAL A 56 20.32 -39.37 -7.81
C VAL A 56 19.39 -39.87 -8.90
N GLY A 57 18.82 -38.97 -9.70
CA GLY A 57 18.02 -39.37 -10.86
C GLY A 57 16.57 -39.76 -10.54
N LYS A 58 16.19 -39.75 -9.26
CA LYS A 58 14.89 -40.26 -8.79
C LYS A 58 14.01 -39.16 -8.21
N PRO A 59 12.68 -39.34 -8.25
CA PRO A 59 11.77 -38.41 -7.60
C PRO A 59 11.90 -38.49 -6.09
N MET A 60 11.85 -37.34 -5.43
CA MET A 60 11.97 -37.22 -3.99
C MET A 60 10.90 -36.28 -3.44
N THR A 61 10.25 -36.71 -2.36
CA THR A 61 9.28 -35.90 -1.63
C THR A 61 9.64 -35.89 -0.16
N CYS A 62 9.90 -34.71 0.40
CA CYS A 62 10.21 -34.52 1.81
C CYS A 62 9.23 -33.55 2.46
N TRP A 63 8.87 -33.82 3.71
CA TRP A 63 8.09 -32.88 4.52
C TRP A 63 8.84 -32.46 5.77
N TYR A 64 8.66 -31.20 6.15
CA TYR A 64 9.23 -30.63 7.37
C TYR A 64 8.10 -30.01 8.18
N ARG A 65 7.85 -30.51 9.38
CA ARG A 65 6.82 -29.97 10.28
C ARG A 65 7.49 -29.21 11.41
N PHE A 66 7.13 -27.96 11.61
CA PHE A 66 7.71 -27.20 12.73
C PHE A 66 7.00 -27.58 14.02
N ARG A 67 7.79 -27.80 15.08
CA ARG A 67 7.24 -28.07 16.40
C ARG A 67 6.48 -26.83 16.88
N SER A 68 5.20 -27.03 17.23
CA SER A 68 4.38 -25.99 17.84
C SER A 68 5.01 -25.51 19.14
N PHE A 69 4.97 -24.21 19.35
CA PHE A 69 5.24 -23.59 20.64
C PHE A 69 4.20 -24.11 21.65
N ARG A 70 4.60 -25.00 22.56
CA ARG A 70 3.72 -25.43 23.67
C ARG A 70 3.86 -24.41 24.80
N GLY A 71 2.80 -23.65 25.08
CA GLY A 71 2.67 -22.89 26.33
C GLY A 71 3.18 -21.45 26.34
N THR A 72 3.30 -20.77 25.19
CA THR A 72 3.66 -19.34 25.12
C THR A 72 2.50 -18.48 24.58
N PRO A 73 2.39 -17.18 24.95
CA PRO A 73 1.24 -16.33 24.65
C PRO A 73 0.94 -16.22 23.15
N LYS A 74 -0.26 -15.73 22.80
CA LYS A 74 -0.75 -15.48 21.42
C LYS A 74 0.19 -14.61 20.55
N ASP A 75 1.27 -14.11 21.14
CA ASP A 75 2.16 -13.08 20.62
C ASP A 75 3.46 -13.64 20.02
N TRP A 76 3.59 -14.97 19.88
CA TRP A 76 4.76 -15.57 19.21
C TRP A 76 4.46 -15.93 17.77
N ILE A 77 5.41 -15.65 16.87
CA ILE A 77 5.34 -15.96 15.45
C ILE A 77 6.50 -16.85 15.03
N LEU A 78 6.25 -17.77 14.10
CA LEU A 78 7.30 -18.55 13.46
C LEU A 78 7.82 -17.78 12.24
N ARG A 79 9.11 -17.49 12.25
CA ARG A 79 9.87 -16.94 11.14
C ARG A 79 10.73 -18.04 10.52
N ILE A 80 10.58 -18.28 9.23
CA ILE A 80 11.39 -19.23 8.46
C ILE A 80 12.24 -18.42 7.50
N ARG A 81 13.55 -18.53 7.59
CA ARG A 81 14.49 -17.85 6.70
C ARG A 81 15.14 -18.86 5.77
N PHE A 82 14.78 -18.81 4.50
CA PHE A 82 15.44 -19.53 3.42
C PHE A 82 16.78 -18.83 3.14
N LYS A 83 17.89 -19.54 3.37
CA LYS A 83 19.25 -19.02 3.13
C LYS A 83 19.72 -19.27 1.72
N LYS A 84 19.34 -20.43 1.17
CA LYS A 84 19.59 -20.84 -0.22
C LYS A 84 18.37 -21.60 -0.72
N PHE A 85 18.04 -21.44 -1.99
CA PHE A 85 16.95 -22.19 -2.58
C PHE A 85 17.18 -22.32 -4.09
N LYS A 86 17.11 -23.54 -4.60
CA LYS A 86 17.13 -23.82 -6.04
C LYS A 86 16.32 -25.08 -6.24
N VAL A 87 15.07 -24.91 -6.64
CA VAL A 87 14.11 -26.00 -6.79
C VAL A 87 13.23 -25.75 -8.01
N GLY A 88 13.32 -26.63 -9.00
CA GLY A 88 12.52 -26.55 -10.22
C GLY A 88 12.70 -25.25 -11.01
N THR A 89 11.90 -25.08 -12.04
CA THR A 89 11.89 -23.89 -12.89
C THR A 89 10.47 -23.34 -13.02
N LEU A 90 10.33 -22.02 -12.94
CA LEU A 90 9.05 -21.36 -13.12
C LEU A 90 8.75 -21.20 -14.61
N VAL A 91 7.64 -21.76 -15.06
CA VAL A 91 7.16 -21.65 -16.44
C VAL A 91 5.93 -20.76 -16.46
N ASN A 92 5.97 -19.70 -17.28
CA ASN A 92 4.87 -18.75 -17.48
C ASN A 92 4.27 -18.21 -16.17
N ALA A 93 5.08 -18.03 -15.11
CA ALA A 93 4.68 -17.53 -13.79
C ALA A 93 3.44 -18.20 -13.15
N THR A 94 3.11 -19.43 -13.55
CA THR A 94 1.87 -20.13 -13.14
C THR A 94 2.11 -21.59 -12.76
N HIS A 95 3.16 -22.20 -13.30
CA HIS A 95 3.49 -23.60 -13.05
C HIS A 95 4.98 -23.79 -12.75
N CYS A 96 5.29 -24.78 -11.90
CA CYS A 96 6.65 -25.17 -11.57
C CYS A 96 6.98 -26.49 -12.26
N ASP A 97 8.02 -26.50 -13.08
CA ASP A 97 8.51 -27.69 -13.76
C ASP A 97 9.70 -28.30 -13.00
N ASN A 98 9.83 -29.63 -13.04
CA ASN A 98 10.88 -30.44 -12.41
C ASN A 98 11.00 -30.35 -10.87
N GLY A 99 10.14 -29.61 -10.18
CA GLY A 99 10.10 -29.58 -8.71
C GLY A 99 9.48 -28.32 -8.14
N TYR A 100 9.06 -28.40 -6.88
CA TYR A 100 8.47 -27.28 -6.15
C TYR A 100 8.62 -27.43 -4.64
N MET A 101 8.43 -26.31 -3.94
CA MET A 101 8.27 -26.26 -2.50
C MET A 101 6.94 -25.61 -2.14
N GLN A 102 6.17 -26.23 -1.25
CA GLN A 102 4.91 -25.70 -0.73
C GLN A 102 5.07 -25.29 0.72
N VAL A 103 4.50 -24.14 1.06
CA VAL A 103 4.37 -23.65 2.44
C VAL A 103 2.91 -23.76 2.86
N VAL A 104 2.63 -24.74 3.71
CA VAL A 104 1.30 -24.94 4.29
C VAL A 104 1.29 -24.29 5.68
N ASP A 105 0.55 -23.21 5.81
CA ASP A 105 0.30 -22.50 7.06
C ASP A 105 -1.08 -22.89 7.61
N GLY A 106 -1.10 -23.41 8.83
CA GLY A 106 -2.27 -23.98 9.48
C GLY A 106 -2.41 -25.49 9.33
N ASN A 107 -3.42 -26.04 10.02
CA ASN A 107 -3.75 -27.46 10.02
C ASN A 107 -5.29 -27.66 9.99
N ALA A 108 -5.76 -28.91 10.08
CA ALA A 108 -7.20 -29.22 10.06
C ALA A 108 -8.01 -28.61 11.22
N LYS A 109 -7.33 -28.20 12.30
CA LYS A 109 -7.92 -27.66 13.53
C LYS A 109 -7.79 -26.13 13.61
N THR A 110 -7.00 -25.49 12.75
CA THR A 110 -6.89 -24.03 12.73
C THR A 110 -7.97 -23.45 11.83
N GLU A 111 -8.67 -22.42 12.33
CA GLU A 111 -9.70 -21.71 11.56
C GLU A 111 -9.11 -20.96 10.35
N LEU A 112 -7.85 -20.52 10.46
CA LEU A 112 -7.06 -19.96 9.38
C LEU A 112 -6.16 -21.05 8.81
N SER A 113 -6.29 -21.37 7.52
CA SER A 113 -5.31 -22.20 6.82
C SER A 113 -5.39 -22.05 5.30
N ASN A 114 -4.23 -22.04 4.65
CA ASN A 114 -4.11 -22.15 3.19
C ASN A 114 -4.04 -23.62 2.70
N ARG A 115 -4.31 -24.60 3.57
CA ARG A 115 -4.13 -26.04 3.30
C ARG A 115 -4.94 -26.56 2.11
N LYS A 116 -6.09 -25.96 1.80
CA LYS A 116 -6.96 -26.46 0.72
C LYS A 116 -6.23 -26.42 -0.62
N GLU A 117 -5.53 -25.32 -0.89
CA GLU A 117 -4.82 -25.08 -2.15
C GLU A 117 -3.51 -24.34 -1.85
N PRO A 118 -2.48 -25.03 -1.33
CA PRO A 118 -1.19 -24.41 -1.07
C PRO A 118 -0.47 -24.17 -2.40
N GLY A 119 -0.17 -22.92 -2.70
CA GLY A 119 0.59 -22.60 -3.91
C GLY A 119 2.05 -23.06 -3.86
N LEU A 120 2.69 -23.00 -5.02
CA LEU A 120 3.99 -23.60 -5.31
C LEU A 120 5.09 -22.55 -5.38
N PHE A 121 6.25 -22.85 -4.79
CA PHE A 121 7.46 -22.06 -4.93
C PHE A 121 8.49 -22.83 -5.76
N CYS A 122 9.07 -22.17 -6.76
CA CYS A 122 10.16 -22.72 -7.57
C CYS A 122 11.05 -21.62 -8.14
N GLY A 123 12.16 -22.04 -8.74
CA GLY A 123 13.21 -21.16 -9.23
C GLY A 123 14.44 -21.18 -8.33
N GLU A 124 15.29 -20.20 -8.53
CA GLU A 124 16.57 -20.05 -7.85
C GLU A 124 16.54 -18.77 -7.01
N THR A 125 16.94 -18.88 -5.74
CA THR A 125 17.28 -17.74 -4.91
C THR A 125 18.58 -17.87 -4.11
N GLU A 126 19.52 -16.97 -4.40
CA GLU A 126 20.77 -16.80 -3.63
C GLU A 126 20.60 -15.82 -2.47
N GLN A 127 19.64 -14.90 -2.57
CA GLN A 127 19.34 -13.96 -1.48
C GLN A 127 18.54 -14.66 -0.38
N ALA A 128 18.82 -14.30 0.87
CA ALA A 128 18.10 -14.89 1.99
C ALA A 128 16.69 -14.30 2.08
N GLN A 129 15.68 -15.16 1.99
CA GLN A 129 14.27 -14.77 1.94
C GLN A 129 13.54 -15.27 3.18
N THR A 130 12.64 -14.46 3.70
CA THR A 130 11.95 -14.76 4.96
C THR A 130 10.48 -15.01 4.70
N PHE A 131 9.93 -16.04 5.34
CA PHE A 131 8.50 -16.29 5.45
C PHE A 131 8.08 -16.14 6.91
N ILE A 132 7.00 -15.40 7.15
CA ILE A 132 6.46 -15.18 8.49
C ILE A 132 5.04 -15.75 8.56
N SER A 133 4.89 -16.79 9.36
CA SER A 133 3.60 -17.48 9.56
C SER A 133 2.48 -16.58 10.10
N GLU A 134 1.24 -16.88 9.73
CA GLU A 134 0.01 -16.39 10.34
C GLU A 134 -0.49 -17.33 11.45
N THR A 135 -0.09 -18.61 11.44
CA THR A 135 -0.47 -19.60 12.47
C THR A 135 0.74 -20.20 13.18
N SER A 136 0.51 -20.90 14.30
CA SER A 136 1.55 -21.62 15.04
C SER A 136 1.95 -22.96 14.41
N PHE A 137 1.31 -23.37 13.32
CA PHE A 137 1.56 -24.65 12.66
C PHE A 137 1.94 -24.43 11.21
N VAL A 138 3.21 -24.66 10.88
CA VAL A 138 3.68 -24.62 9.51
C VAL A 138 4.21 -25.99 9.09
N LYS A 139 3.92 -26.38 7.85
CA LYS A 139 4.49 -27.55 7.20
C LYS A 139 5.05 -27.15 5.84
N LEU A 140 6.32 -27.46 5.63
CA LEU A 140 6.94 -27.38 4.31
C LEU A 140 6.84 -28.73 3.62
N LEU A 141 6.50 -28.73 2.33
CA LEU A 141 6.56 -29.90 1.47
C LEU A 141 7.49 -29.58 0.31
N PHE A 142 8.53 -30.37 0.15
CA PHE A 142 9.46 -30.32 -0.96
C PHE A 142 9.18 -31.51 -1.88
N HIS A 143 9.14 -31.27 -3.19
CA HIS A 143 9.00 -32.29 -4.21
C HIS A 143 9.89 -31.97 -5.41
N VAL A 144 10.52 -32.99 -5.97
CA VAL A 144 11.34 -32.90 -7.18
C VAL A 144 11.19 -34.20 -7.97
N ASP A 145 11.11 -34.10 -9.29
CA ASP A 145 10.95 -35.27 -10.16
C ASP A 145 12.28 -36.00 -10.39
N ASN A 146 13.37 -35.24 -10.46
CA ASN A 146 14.72 -35.73 -10.67
C ASN A 146 15.69 -35.05 -9.70
N PHE A 147 16.01 -35.73 -8.59
CA PHE A 147 16.92 -35.19 -7.59
C PHE A 147 18.38 -35.25 -8.06
N THR A 148 19.04 -34.09 -8.07
CA THR A 148 20.43 -33.89 -8.50
C THR A 148 21.14 -32.91 -7.56
N ASP A 149 22.45 -32.74 -7.72
CA ASP A 149 23.26 -31.74 -7.02
C ASP A 149 22.88 -30.29 -7.35
N GLN A 150 22.14 -30.08 -8.43
CA GLN A 150 21.58 -28.78 -8.81
C GLN A 150 20.33 -28.38 -8.02
N THR A 151 19.73 -29.31 -7.26
CA THR A 151 18.56 -29.03 -6.42
C THR A 151 18.99 -28.95 -4.96
N TYR A 152 18.97 -27.75 -4.40
CA TYR A 152 19.37 -27.53 -3.01
C TYR A 152 18.48 -26.50 -2.34
N PHE A 153 18.32 -26.63 -1.03
CA PHE A 153 17.70 -25.60 -0.21
C PHE A 153 18.32 -25.64 1.19
N SER A 154 18.29 -24.52 1.87
CA SER A 154 18.58 -24.47 3.29
C SER A 154 17.75 -23.38 3.96
N PHE A 155 17.25 -23.68 5.15
CA PHE A 155 16.46 -22.74 5.92
C PHE A 155 16.72 -22.86 7.41
N ASP A 156 16.60 -21.74 8.12
CA ASP A 156 16.56 -21.70 9.58
C ASP A 156 15.18 -21.26 10.06
N SER A 157 14.78 -21.74 11.24
CA SER A 157 13.52 -21.34 11.86
C SER A 157 13.76 -20.63 13.18
N ARG A 158 13.01 -19.56 13.45
CA ARG A 158 13.09 -18.79 14.68
C ARG A 158 11.69 -18.49 15.21
N ALA A 159 11.57 -18.48 16.53
CA ALA A 159 10.42 -17.92 17.21
C ALA A 159 10.73 -16.49 17.60
N GLU A 160 9.86 -15.55 17.25
CA GLU A 160 9.98 -14.14 17.57
C GLU A 160 8.68 -13.63 18.19
N GLN A 161 8.78 -12.63 19.04
CA GLN A 161 7.60 -12.01 19.63
C GLN A 161 7.06 -10.93 18.71
N GLN A 162 5.75 -10.66 18.76
CA GLN A 162 5.10 -9.65 17.92
C GLN A 162 5.74 -8.26 18.06
N PHE A 163 6.19 -7.89 19.26
CA PHE A 163 6.82 -6.59 19.52
C PHE A 163 8.17 -6.43 18.78
N ASP A 164 8.92 -7.51 18.58
CA ASP A 164 10.17 -7.51 17.82
C ASP A 164 9.92 -7.28 16.32
N VAL A 165 8.73 -7.67 15.85
CA VAL A 165 8.34 -7.60 14.43
C VAL A 165 7.45 -6.38 14.19
N TYR A 166 7.98 -5.21 14.56
CA TYR A 166 7.29 -3.92 14.51
C TYR A 166 6.85 -3.51 13.10
N LEU A 167 7.53 -3.96 12.04
CA LEU A 167 7.09 -3.69 10.65
C LEU A 167 5.72 -4.33 10.35
N ARG A 168 5.38 -5.43 11.04
CA ARG A 168 4.11 -6.14 10.88
C ARG A 168 3.06 -5.69 11.89
N TYR A 169 3.45 -5.51 13.15
CA TYR A 169 2.51 -5.25 14.26
C TYR A 169 2.53 -3.80 14.78
N GLY A 170 3.46 -2.98 14.30
CA GLY A 170 3.79 -1.66 14.83
C GLY A 170 4.61 -1.73 16.12
N GLN A 171 5.09 -0.58 16.59
CA GLN A 171 5.96 -0.48 17.78
C GLN A 171 5.25 -0.88 19.08
N HIS A 172 3.93 -0.67 19.14
CA HIS A 172 3.10 -1.02 20.29
C HIS A 172 1.89 -1.84 19.82
N PRO A 173 2.04 -3.17 19.67
CA PRO A 173 0.94 -4.05 19.26
C PRO A 173 -0.19 -4.09 20.28
N GLU A 174 0.14 -4.01 21.57
CA GLU A 174 -0.81 -4.11 22.69
C GLU A 174 -1.87 -3.00 22.68
N LEU A 175 -1.50 -1.81 22.20
CA LEU A 175 -2.41 -0.65 22.12
C LEU A 175 -3.42 -0.77 20.98
N TYR A 176 -3.09 -1.52 19.92
CA TYR A 176 -3.89 -1.63 18.70
C TYR A 176 -3.99 -3.10 18.24
N PRO A 177 -4.71 -3.95 18.99
CA PRO A 177 -4.78 -5.39 18.70
C PRO A 177 -5.40 -5.72 17.34
N ASN A 178 -6.29 -4.86 16.84
CA ASN A 178 -6.94 -5.00 15.54
C ASN A 178 -6.24 -4.22 14.41
N ARG A 179 -4.97 -3.81 14.60
CA ARG A 179 -4.24 -3.02 13.59
C ARG A 179 -4.13 -3.71 12.25
N ARG A 180 -4.05 -5.05 12.22
CA ARG A 180 -4.02 -5.84 10.98
C ARG A 180 -5.42 -6.27 10.50
N GLY A 181 -6.49 -5.74 11.11
CA GLY A 181 -7.87 -6.10 10.79
C GLY A 181 -8.33 -7.38 11.48
N GLN A 182 -9.64 -7.55 11.59
CA GLN A 182 -10.27 -8.77 12.11
C GLN A 182 -10.39 -9.80 11.00
N VAL A 183 -9.96 -11.02 11.25
CA VAL A 183 -10.02 -12.10 10.25
C VAL A 183 -11.44 -12.63 10.13
N VAL A 184 -11.92 -12.82 8.90
CA VAL A 184 -13.23 -13.43 8.63
C VAL A 184 -13.15 -14.94 8.78
N ALA A 185 -14.08 -15.52 9.53
CA ALA A 185 -14.10 -16.95 9.81
C ALA A 185 -14.21 -17.80 8.54
N GLY A 186 -13.36 -18.82 8.42
CA GLY A 186 -13.33 -19.72 7.26
C GLY A 186 -12.49 -19.22 6.08
N SER A 187 -11.91 -18.02 6.16
CA SER A 187 -10.96 -17.49 5.20
C SER A 187 -9.53 -17.46 5.78
N TYR A 188 -8.53 -17.61 4.92
CA TYR A 188 -7.13 -17.58 5.31
C TYR A 188 -6.61 -16.14 5.54
N CYS A 189 -7.05 -15.20 4.70
CA CYS A 189 -6.47 -13.87 4.63
C CYS A 189 -7.49 -12.74 4.44
N GLU A 190 -8.79 -13.05 4.40
CA GLU A 190 -9.84 -12.04 4.37
C GLU A 190 -9.93 -11.29 5.70
N ARG A 191 -9.94 -9.96 5.63
CA ARG A 191 -9.92 -9.12 6.82
C ARG A 191 -10.85 -7.92 6.72
N VAL A 192 -11.44 -7.57 7.86
CA VAL A 192 -12.31 -6.41 8.03
C VAL A 192 -11.65 -5.41 8.96
N PHE A 193 -11.50 -4.19 8.49
CA PHE A 193 -10.99 -3.05 9.24
C PHE A 193 -12.13 -2.08 9.48
N LYS A 194 -12.27 -1.62 10.73
CA LYS A 194 -13.32 -0.70 11.15
C LYS A 194 -12.68 0.48 11.85
N ASP A 195 -13.27 1.67 11.70
CA ASP A 195 -12.84 2.89 12.38
C ASP A 195 -11.34 3.23 12.16
N CYS A 196 -10.83 3.02 10.93
CA CYS A 196 -9.44 3.34 10.64
C CYS A 196 -9.15 4.84 10.78
N ARG A 197 -7.99 5.12 11.37
CA ARG A 197 -7.37 6.44 11.54
C ARG A 197 -5.89 6.34 11.18
N LEU A 198 -5.23 7.48 11.03
CA LEU A 198 -3.79 7.57 10.78
C LEU A 198 -3.00 6.60 11.70
N GLN A 199 -2.19 5.70 11.10
CA GLN A 199 -1.33 4.72 11.79
C GLN A 199 -2.04 3.67 12.69
N THR A 200 -3.35 3.51 12.55
CA THR A 200 -4.11 2.50 13.31
C THR A 200 -4.38 1.22 12.53
N CYS A 201 -4.40 1.27 11.19
CA CYS A 201 -4.75 0.15 10.32
C CYS A 201 -3.64 -0.10 9.29
N TYR A 202 -3.09 -1.31 9.31
CA TYR A 202 -2.06 -1.82 8.40
C TYR A 202 -2.65 -2.91 7.53
N VAL A 203 -2.85 -2.61 6.25
CA VAL A 203 -3.32 -3.56 5.25
C VAL A 203 -2.10 -4.19 4.59
N GLN A 204 -1.86 -5.44 4.91
CA GLN A 204 -0.66 -6.15 4.52
C GLN A 204 -1.00 -7.45 3.80
N SER A 205 -0.18 -7.82 2.82
CA SER A 205 -0.19 -9.18 2.30
C SER A 205 0.12 -10.18 3.42
N PRO A 206 -0.43 -11.41 3.37
CA PRO A 206 -0.04 -12.44 4.32
C PRO A 206 1.48 -12.64 4.29
N ALA A 207 2.07 -12.91 5.45
CA ALA A 207 3.51 -13.07 5.62
C ALA A 207 4.41 -11.82 5.49
N TYR A 208 3.88 -10.62 5.19
CA TYR A 208 4.66 -9.37 5.17
C TYR A 208 5.43 -9.12 6.50
N PRO A 209 6.67 -8.56 6.49
CA PRO A 209 7.50 -8.17 5.33
C PRO A 209 8.22 -9.33 4.61
N GLY A 210 7.86 -10.57 4.93
CA GLY A 210 8.33 -11.75 4.23
C GLY A 210 7.58 -12.05 2.93
N VAL A 211 7.98 -13.13 2.27
CA VAL A 211 7.39 -13.61 1.01
C VAL A 211 5.96 -14.09 1.24
N TYR A 212 5.01 -13.60 0.45
CA TYR A 212 3.62 -14.02 0.56
C TYR A 212 3.40 -15.44 0.01
N PRO A 213 2.48 -16.24 0.60
CA PRO A 213 2.04 -17.50 0.02
C PRO A 213 1.48 -17.34 -1.40
N ARG A 214 1.62 -18.40 -2.20
CA ARG A 214 1.05 -18.46 -3.55
C ARG A 214 -0.37 -19.01 -3.54
N HIS A 215 -1.09 -18.79 -4.64
CA HIS A 215 -2.49 -19.19 -4.80
C HIS A 215 -3.43 -18.53 -3.77
N LEU A 216 -3.27 -17.22 -3.58
CA LEU A 216 -4.08 -16.45 -2.65
C LEU A 216 -5.15 -15.65 -3.39
N GLN A 217 -6.33 -15.58 -2.78
CA GLN A 217 -7.36 -14.59 -3.09
C GLN A 217 -7.82 -13.99 -1.76
N CYS A 218 -7.32 -12.79 -1.45
CA CYS A 218 -7.57 -12.11 -0.18
C CYS A 218 -8.44 -10.87 -0.41
N SER A 219 -9.47 -10.71 0.40
CA SER A 219 -10.35 -9.55 0.43
C SER A 219 -10.12 -8.73 1.70
N TYR A 220 -9.98 -7.41 1.54
CA TYR A 220 -9.79 -6.48 2.64
C TYR A 220 -10.87 -5.40 2.58
N HIS A 221 -11.74 -5.39 3.59
CA HIS A 221 -12.79 -4.38 3.73
C HIS A 221 -12.29 -3.27 4.65
N LEU A 222 -12.13 -2.06 4.14
CA LEU A 222 -11.59 -0.93 4.86
C LEU A 222 -12.70 0.09 5.11
N ASN A 223 -12.80 0.55 6.36
CA ASN A 223 -13.78 1.56 6.75
C ASN A 223 -13.13 2.61 7.68
N THR A 224 -13.44 3.88 7.42
CA THR A 224 -13.11 5.03 8.27
C THR A 224 -14.38 5.67 8.85
N ARG A 225 -14.21 6.60 9.81
CA ARG A 225 -15.35 7.37 10.36
C ARG A 225 -15.70 8.62 9.56
N LEU A 226 -14.75 9.09 8.77
CA LEU A 226 -14.85 10.29 7.97
C LEU A 226 -14.77 9.90 6.48
N PRO A 227 -15.42 10.67 5.59
CA PRO A 227 -15.33 10.46 4.16
C PRO A 227 -13.90 10.71 3.66
N PHE A 228 -13.64 10.32 2.41
CA PHE A 228 -12.33 10.38 1.77
C PHE A 228 -11.29 9.53 2.48
N ILE A 229 -11.60 8.25 2.58
CA ILE A 229 -10.64 7.24 3.02
C ILE A 229 -9.38 7.29 2.13
N LYS A 230 -8.22 7.28 2.76
CA LYS A 230 -6.91 7.38 2.12
C LYS A 230 -6.11 6.12 2.35
N LEU A 231 -5.67 5.49 1.27
CA LEU A 231 -4.77 4.34 1.25
C LEU A 231 -3.40 4.77 0.74
N TYR A 232 -2.33 4.54 1.49
CA TYR A 232 -0.99 5.00 1.13
C TYR A 232 0.12 4.10 1.66
N ILE A 233 1.29 4.11 1.03
CA ILE A 233 2.49 3.42 1.53
C ILE A 233 3.45 4.46 2.08
N GLU A 234 3.93 4.26 3.30
CA GLU A 234 4.88 5.16 3.97
C GLU A 234 6.27 4.53 4.01
N ASN A 235 7.21 5.05 3.22
CA ASN A 235 8.64 4.68 3.19
C ASN A 235 8.98 3.21 2.86
N GLU A 236 7.99 2.34 2.67
CA GLU A 236 8.15 0.93 2.28
C GLU A 236 8.02 0.74 0.76
N GLU A 237 8.53 -0.39 0.27
CA GLU A 237 8.42 -0.77 -1.14
C GLU A 237 7.21 -1.67 -1.39
N PHE A 238 6.51 -1.40 -2.48
CA PHE A 238 5.51 -2.30 -3.03
C PHE A 238 6.23 -3.36 -3.88
N ASN A 239 5.89 -4.64 -3.71
CA ASN A 239 6.54 -5.74 -4.42
C ASN A 239 5.54 -6.89 -4.70
N ILE A 240 4.75 -6.70 -5.76
CA ILE A 240 3.76 -7.67 -6.26
C ILE A 240 3.95 -7.85 -7.76
N ASP A 241 5.01 -8.53 -8.21
CA ASP A 241 5.25 -8.71 -9.64
C ASP A 241 4.83 -10.10 -10.16
N GLY A 242 5.00 -11.16 -9.36
CA GLY A 242 4.70 -12.54 -9.73
C GLY A 242 5.61 -13.16 -10.80
N GLN A 243 6.26 -12.35 -11.63
CA GLN A 243 7.08 -12.76 -12.78
C GLN A 243 8.58 -12.64 -12.55
N ARG A 244 9.00 -12.09 -11.42
CA ARG A 244 10.39 -11.79 -11.13
C ARG A 244 11.26 -13.06 -11.17
N CYS A 245 12.37 -13.00 -11.90
CA CYS A 245 13.47 -13.93 -11.70
C CYS A 245 14.68 -13.21 -11.12
N GLU A 246 15.63 -13.94 -10.54
CA GLU A 246 16.78 -13.32 -9.88
C GLU A 246 17.78 -12.68 -10.85
N ASN A 247 17.95 -13.29 -12.01
CA ASN A 247 18.90 -12.82 -12.99
C ASN A 247 18.37 -11.55 -13.66
N ILE A 248 18.84 -10.39 -13.17
CA ILE A 248 18.44 -9.07 -13.69
C ILE A 248 18.74 -8.90 -15.20
N MET A 249 19.71 -9.65 -15.72
CA MET A 249 20.03 -9.72 -17.15
C MET A 249 18.94 -10.43 -17.97
N THR A 250 18.18 -11.33 -17.36
CA THR A 250 17.11 -12.10 -18.01
C THR A 250 15.71 -11.57 -17.72
N CYS A 251 15.49 -10.90 -16.58
CA CYS A 251 14.24 -10.22 -16.27
C CYS A 251 14.55 -8.90 -15.55
N PRO A 252 14.47 -7.76 -16.24
CA PRO A 252 14.67 -6.46 -15.60
C PRO A 252 13.58 -6.21 -14.56
N MET A 253 13.90 -5.43 -13.53
CA MET A 253 12.91 -5.03 -12.53
C MET A 253 11.76 -4.27 -13.21
N ARG A 254 10.54 -4.80 -13.05
CA ARG A 254 9.33 -4.20 -13.59
C ARG A 254 8.85 -3.09 -12.65
N PRO A 255 8.83 -1.82 -13.08
CA PRO A 255 8.26 -0.77 -12.26
C PRO A 255 6.78 -1.02 -12.02
N ILE A 256 6.21 -0.34 -11.02
CA ILE A 256 4.78 -0.44 -10.76
C ILE A 256 4.01 -0.01 -12.00
N SER A 257 3.16 -0.90 -12.48
CA SER A 257 2.28 -0.67 -13.61
C SER A 257 0.83 -0.79 -13.17
N SER A 258 -0.07 -0.21 -13.95
CA SER A 258 -1.50 -0.29 -13.72
C SER A 258 -2.25 -0.87 -14.92
N GLY A 259 -3.34 -1.56 -14.62
CA GLY A 259 -4.23 -2.18 -15.61
C GLY A 259 -4.11 -3.71 -15.70
N ALA A 260 -5.20 -4.35 -16.10
CA ALA A 260 -5.31 -5.81 -16.16
C ALA A 260 -4.33 -6.44 -17.17
N GLU A 261 -4.07 -5.78 -18.30
CA GLU A 261 -3.17 -6.29 -19.34
C GLU A 261 -1.70 -6.32 -18.88
N HIS A 262 -1.30 -5.34 -18.06
CA HIS A 262 0.07 -5.26 -17.53
C HIS A 262 0.28 -6.20 -16.34
N CYS A 263 -0.79 -6.59 -15.65
CA CYS A 263 -0.75 -7.36 -14.40
C CYS A 263 -1.49 -8.72 -14.51
N PRO A 264 -1.03 -9.65 -15.37
CA PRO A 264 -1.76 -10.89 -15.65
C PRO A 264 -1.63 -11.98 -14.58
N TYR A 265 -0.67 -11.87 -13.64
CA TYR A 265 -0.44 -12.89 -12.61
C TYR A 265 -0.78 -12.37 -11.22
N ASP A 266 0.19 -11.80 -10.51
CA ASP A 266 -0.01 -11.30 -9.16
C ASP A 266 -0.42 -9.83 -9.24
N TYR A 267 -1.51 -9.46 -8.58
CA TYR A 267 -2.01 -8.10 -8.61
C TYR A 267 -2.80 -7.75 -7.36
N ILE A 268 -2.92 -6.44 -7.13
CA ILE A 268 -3.88 -5.87 -6.19
C ILE A 268 -4.90 -5.06 -6.97
N LYS A 269 -6.18 -5.21 -6.64
CA LYS A 269 -7.29 -4.49 -7.25
C LYS A 269 -8.02 -3.70 -6.18
N ILE A 270 -8.20 -2.41 -6.42
CA ILE A 270 -8.73 -1.47 -5.44
C ILE A 270 -10.05 -0.92 -5.97
N TYR A 271 -11.07 -0.92 -5.12
CA TYR A 271 -12.44 -0.56 -5.45
C TYR A 271 -12.91 0.58 -4.54
N ASP A 272 -13.61 1.55 -5.10
CA ASP A 272 -14.15 2.72 -4.41
C ASP A 272 -15.52 2.43 -3.79
N GLY A 273 -15.49 1.76 -2.64
CA GLY A 273 -16.69 1.42 -1.89
C GLY A 273 -16.48 0.21 -0.99
N LYS A 274 -17.57 -0.38 -0.54
CA LYS A 274 -17.57 -1.39 0.53
C LYS A 274 -17.24 -2.81 0.08
N ASP A 275 -17.45 -3.10 -1.20
CA ASP A 275 -17.38 -4.45 -1.76
C ASP A 275 -16.86 -4.47 -3.21
N GLY A 276 -16.70 -5.68 -3.76
CA GLY A 276 -16.22 -5.89 -5.14
C GLY A 276 -17.20 -5.50 -6.24
N ASN A 277 -18.42 -5.07 -5.91
CA ASN A 277 -19.39 -4.54 -6.89
C ASN A 277 -19.20 -3.03 -7.12
N SER A 278 -18.38 -2.39 -6.27
CA SER A 278 -18.08 -0.97 -6.36
C SER A 278 -17.16 -0.66 -7.55
N PRO A 279 -17.07 0.60 -8.02
CA PRO A 279 -16.20 0.98 -9.13
C PRO A 279 -14.72 0.64 -8.86
N VAL A 280 -14.03 0.11 -9.87
CA VAL A 280 -12.60 -0.20 -9.76
C VAL A 280 -11.79 1.07 -9.95
N ILE A 281 -10.97 1.43 -8.95
CA ILE A 281 -10.02 2.53 -9.03
C ILE A 281 -8.85 2.13 -9.94
N GLY A 282 -8.28 0.95 -9.69
CA GLY A 282 -7.13 0.46 -10.44
C GLY A 282 -6.70 -0.95 -10.05
N ILE A 283 -5.91 -1.56 -10.94
CA ILE A 283 -5.22 -2.84 -10.72
C ILE A 283 -3.73 -2.54 -10.77
N PHE A 284 -2.96 -2.99 -9.78
CA PHE A 284 -1.54 -2.68 -9.65
C PHE A 284 -0.69 -3.94 -9.44
N CYS A 285 0.50 -3.94 -10.05
CA CYS A 285 1.53 -4.96 -9.89
C CYS A 285 2.91 -4.33 -10.17
N GLY A 286 3.98 -5.11 -9.99
CA GLY A 286 5.37 -4.67 -10.16
C GLY A 286 6.03 -4.34 -8.84
N MET A 287 7.15 -3.63 -8.90
CA MET A 287 7.94 -3.27 -7.73
C MET A 287 8.40 -1.82 -7.72
N GLY A 288 8.59 -1.28 -6.50
CA GLY A 288 9.18 0.03 -6.25
C GLY A 288 8.32 0.91 -5.34
N LYS A 289 8.50 2.22 -5.46
CA LYS A 289 7.74 3.19 -4.68
C LYS A 289 6.32 3.32 -5.24
N PHE A 290 5.32 2.96 -4.43
CA PHE A 290 3.92 3.12 -4.79
C PHE A 290 3.62 4.60 -5.04
N PRO A 291 2.96 4.96 -6.16
CA PRO A 291 2.64 6.35 -6.45
C PRO A 291 1.70 6.93 -5.37
N HIS A 292 2.24 7.90 -4.63
CA HIS A 292 1.62 8.80 -3.65
C HIS A 292 0.58 8.18 -2.70
N SER A 293 -0.67 8.09 -3.13
CA SER A 293 -1.78 7.54 -2.35
C SER A 293 -3.02 7.36 -3.23
N ILE A 294 -3.96 6.55 -2.78
CA ILE A 294 -5.30 6.45 -3.34
C ILE A 294 -6.28 7.05 -2.35
N ILE A 295 -7.11 8.00 -2.81
CA ILE A 295 -8.14 8.63 -1.99
C ILE A 295 -9.51 8.23 -2.54
N GLY A 296 -10.28 7.45 -1.79
CA GLY A 296 -11.65 7.04 -2.14
C GLY A 296 -12.64 8.21 -2.03
N THR A 297 -13.84 8.04 -2.58
CA THR A 297 -14.91 9.07 -2.50
C THR A 297 -15.71 8.99 -1.20
N SER A 298 -15.77 7.81 -0.58
CA SER A 298 -16.57 7.52 0.62
C SER A 298 -15.70 7.22 1.84
N GLU A 299 -16.30 6.74 2.92
CA GLU A 299 -15.62 6.17 4.08
C GLU A 299 -15.15 4.72 3.90
N ASP A 300 -15.54 4.06 2.79
CA ASP A 300 -15.24 2.65 2.54
C ASP A 300 -14.31 2.46 1.32
N LEU A 301 -13.34 1.55 1.46
CA LEU A 301 -12.56 1.00 0.33
C LEU A 301 -12.53 -0.52 0.42
N TYR A 302 -12.57 -1.15 -0.74
CA TYR A 302 -12.43 -2.59 -0.86
C TYR A 302 -11.18 -2.92 -1.67
N VAL A 303 -10.35 -3.80 -1.12
CA VAL A 303 -9.07 -4.17 -1.72
C VAL A 303 -9.03 -5.69 -1.88
N GLU A 304 -8.73 -6.14 -3.09
CA GLU A 304 -8.57 -7.54 -3.44
C GLU A 304 -7.13 -7.81 -3.84
N PHE A 305 -6.50 -8.81 -3.22
CA PHE A 305 -5.16 -9.25 -3.57
C PHE A 305 -5.21 -10.67 -4.11
N VAL A 306 -4.68 -10.86 -5.32
CA VAL A 306 -4.63 -12.17 -5.99
C VAL A 306 -3.17 -12.52 -6.27
N SER A 307 -2.78 -13.74 -5.92
CA SER A 307 -1.48 -14.30 -6.29
C SER A 307 -1.67 -15.58 -7.11
N SER A 308 -0.87 -15.72 -8.15
CA SER A 308 -0.91 -16.88 -9.05
C SER A 308 -0.47 -18.17 -8.34
N PRO A 309 -0.84 -19.35 -8.89
CA PRO A 309 -0.66 -20.64 -8.22
C PRO A 309 0.80 -21.00 -7.93
N ALA A 310 1.74 -20.49 -8.72
CA ALA A 310 3.17 -20.74 -8.58
C ALA A 310 3.98 -19.46 -8.73
N GLY A 311 5.17 -19.41 -8.14
CA GLY A 311 6.11 -18.32 -8.38
C GLY A 311 7.41 -18.39 -7.58
N PRO A 312 8.24 -17.34 -7.66
CA PRO A 312 9.55 -17.30 -6.99
C PRO A 312 9.41 -16.96 -5.50
N LEU A 313 10.45 -17.29 -4.71
CA LEU A 313 10.58 -16.87 -3.31
C LEU A 313 11.08 -15.41 -3.16
N LEU A 314 10.68 -14.48 -4.04
CA LEU A 314 11.27 -13.13 -4.09
C LEU A 314 10.28 -11.99 -3.76
N ASN A 315 8.98 -12.26 -3.83
CA ASN A 315 7.98 -11.21 -3.75
C ASN A 315 7.53 -11.00 -2.30
N THR A 316 7.88 -9.84 -1.73
CA THR A 316 7.65 -9.50 -0.32
C THR A 316 6.25 -8.90 -0.06
N GLY A 317 5.51 -8.56 -1.12
CA GLY A 317 4.12 -8.12 -1.03
C GLY A 317 3.97 -6.62 -0.80
N PHE A 318 3.06 -6.23 0.09
CA PHE A 318 2.69 -4.83 0.27
C PHE A 318 2.32 -4.49 1.72
N HIS A 319 2.44 -3.21 2.04
CA HIS A 319 2.02 -2.63 3.30
C HIS A 319 1.38 -1.25 3.07
N PHE A 320 0.06 -1.18 3.15
CA PHE A 320 -0.66 0.08 3.13
C PHE A 320 -1.07 0.52 4.52
N ASN A 321 -0.87 1.80 4.77
CA ASN A 321 -1.53 2.53 5.84
C ASN A 321 -2.89 3.04 5.37
N VAL A 322 -3.87 2.99 6.26
CA VAL A 322 -5.19 3.58 6.06
C VAL A 322 -5.34 4.80 6.94
N GLY A 323 -5.85 5.87 6.37
CA GLY A 323 -6.24 7.07 7.09
C GLY A 323 -7.41 7.75 6.41
N ASN A 324 -7.66 8.99 6.79
CA ASN A 324 -8.64 9.86 6.16
C ASN A 324 -7.91 11.08 5.61
N TRP A 325 -8.37 11.61 4.48
CA TRP A 325 -7.89 12.89 3.98
C TRP A 325 -8.53 14.03 4.80
N PRO A 326 -7.73 14.87 5.48
CA PRO A 326 -8.26 15.98 6.26
C PRO A 326 -8.78 17.10 5.35
N GLY A 327 -9.78 17.84 5.83
CA GLY A 327 -10.28 19.04 5.14
C GLY A 327 -11.52 18.83 4.29
N HIS A 328 -12.40 17.88 4.61
CA HIS A 328 -13.75 17.92 4.06
C HIS A 328 -14.50 19.13 4.66
N VAL A 329 -14.99 20.00 3.78
CA VAL A 329 -15.95 21.06 4.12
C VAL A 329 -17.28 20.65 3.50
N GLU A 330 -18.35 20.72 4.28
CA GLU A 330 -19.70 20.58 3.76
C GLU A 330 -20.03 21.86 2.97
N THR A 331 -19.99 21.76 1.65
CA THR A 331 -20.35 22.87 0.77
C THR A 331 -21.86 23.12 0.84
N ALA A 332 -22.25 24.36 1.14
CA ALA A 332 -23.65 24.79 1.15
C ALA A 332 -24.22 24.83 -0.27
N GLY A 333 -24.83 23.73 -0.68
CA GLY A 333 -25.48 23.61 -1.99
C GLY A 333 -25.92 22.19 -2.30
N SER A 334 -26.46 22.00 -3.50
CA SER A 334 -26.89 20.69 -3.97
C SER A 334 -25.85 20.08 -4.91
N ARG A 335 -25.55 18.79 -4.72
CA ARG A 335 -24.66 18.03 -5.59
C ARG A 335 -25.49 17.18 -6.54
N ASN A 336 -25.26 17.35 -7.83
CA ASN A 336 -25.77 16.46 -8.87
C ASN A 336 -24.63 15.53 -9.33
N GLY A 337 -24.91 14.22 -9.41
CA GLY A 337 -23.87 13.25 -9.77
C GLY A 337 -22.70 13.20 -8.77
N THR A 338 -21.49 13.01 -9.30
CA THR A 338 -20.25 12.78 -8.53
C THR A 338 -19.61 14.08 -8.03
N CYS A 339 -19.55 15.11 -8.87
CA CYS A 339 -18.82 16.35 -8.58
C CYS A 339 -19.43 17.62 -9.18
N ASP A 340 -20.67 17.58 -9.69
CA ASP A 340 -21.37 18.78 -10.16
C ASP A 340 -22.12 19.44 -9.01
N TRP A 341 -21.88 20.73 -8.79
CA TRP A 341 -22.43 21.50 -7.69
C TRP A 341 -23.28 22.66 -8.20
N LEU A 342 -24.47 22.79 -7.60
CA LEU A 342 -25.31 23.97 -7.71
C LEU A 342 -25.30 24.69 -6.36
N LEU A 343 -24.76 25.90 -6.39
CA LEU A 343 -24.47 26.73 -5.22
C LEU A 343 -25.35 27.98 -5.29
N THR A 344 -26.45 28.00 -4.53
CA THR A 344 -27.43 29.11 -4.61
C THR A 344 -27.33 30.07 -3.43
N SER A 345 -27.81 31.30 -3.63
CA SER A 345 -27.93 32.28 -2.55
C SER A 345 -28.87 31.83 -1.43
N GLU A 346 -29.90 31.06 -1.77
CA GLU A 346 -30.87 30.50 -0.85
C GLU A 346 -30.23 29.42 0.03
N ASP A 347 -29.45 28.52 -0.56
CA ASP A 347 -28.75 27.46 0.18
C ASP A 347 -27.72 28.03 1.16
N LEU A 348 -26.99 29.07 0.74
CA LEU A 348 -26.05 29.78 1.60
C LEU A 348 -26.76 30.51 2.75
N ALA A 349 -27.87 31.21 2.47
CA ALA A 349 -28.66 31.86 3.51
C ALA A 349 -29.25 30.85 4.51
N ALA A 350 -29.59 29.64 4.05
CA ALA A 350 -30.11 28.56 4.88
C ALA A 350 -29.04 27.94 5.79
N SER A 351 -27.76 27.91 5.38
CA SER A 351 -26.67 27.45 6.26
C SER A 351 -26.37 28.43 7.39
N GLY A 352 -26.70 29.71 7.21
CA GLY A 352 -26.42 30.77 8.17
C GLY A 352 -25.01 31.35 8.06
N ASP A 353 -24.26 30.95 7.03
CA ASP A 353 -22.92 31.45 6.76
C ASP A 353 -22.96 32.73 5.91
N SER A 354 -21.96 33.60 6.08
CA SER A 354 -21.81 34.82 5.27
C SER A 354 -21.21 34.55 3.89
N GLU A 355 -20.42 33.48 3.77
CA GLU A 355 -19.71 33.08 2.56
C GLU A 355 -19.79 31.56 2.42
N GLY A 356 -19.95 31.09 1.18
CA GLY A 356 -19.92 29.68 0.86
C GLY A 356 -18.51 29.21 0.47
N ILE A 357 -18.24 27.93 0.69
CA ILE A 357 -16.92 27.33 0.46
C ILE A 357 -17.04 26.08 -0.40
N PHE A 358 -16.19 25.96 -1.41
CA PHE A 358 -15.94 24.71 -2.11
C PHE A 358 -14.45 24.44 -2.32
N LEU A 359 -14.10 23.17 -2.44
CA LEU A 359 -12.71 22.71 -2.54
C LEU A 359 -12.45 22.05 -3.88
N SER A 360 -11.17 21.99 -4.25
CA SER A 360 -10.71 21.16 -5.36
C SER A 360 -11.04 19.68 -5.15
N VAL A 361 -11.13 18.93 -6.25
CA VAL A 361 -11.46 17.51 -6.23
C VAL A 361 -10.35 16.72 -5.51
N ALA A 362 -10.62 16.32 -4.27
CA ALA A 362 -9.61 15.73 -3.38
C ALA A 362 -9.51 14.19 -3.46
N HIS A 363 -10.45 13.53 -4.14
CA HIS A 363 -10.51 12.08 -4.29
C HIS A 363 -10.07 11.64 -5.69
N TRP A 364 -9.98 10.33 -5.91
CA TRP A 364 -9.69 9.77 -7.23
C TRP A 364 -10.79 10.09 -8.25
N TYR A 365 -10.44 10.22 -9.51
CA TYR A 365 -11.40 10.36 -10.62
C TYR A 365 -10.80 9.83 -11.93
N PRO A 366 -11.64 9.27 -12.83
CA PRO A 366 -11.17 8.69 -14.07
C PRO A 366 -10.65 9.76 -15.07
N PRO A 367 -9.92 9.32 -16.12
CA PRO A 367 -9.57 10.19 -17.24
C PRO A 367 -10.80 10.84 -17.88
N HIS A 368 -10.64 12.04 -18.44
CA HIS A 368 -11.72 12.83 -19.06
C HIS A 368 -12.86 13.21 -18.09
N THR A 369 -12.53 13.46 -16.82
CA THR A 369 -13.49 13.96 -15.84
C THR A 369 -13.69 15.45 -16.01
N SER A 370 -14.96 15.89 -15.99
CA SER A 370 -15.32 17.30 -15.88
C SER A 370 -16.25 17.49 -14.68
N CYS A 371 -15.89 18.41 -13.80
CA CYS A 371 -16.68 18.78 -12.62
C CYS A 371 -17.09 20.24 -12.74
N THR A 372 -18.36 20.52 -12.48
CA THR A 372 -18.92 21.86 -12.65
C THR A 372 -19.40 22.45 -11.32
N TYR A 373 -19.23 23.76 -11.16
CA TYR A 373 -19.75 24.51 -10.01
C TYR A 373 -20.50 25.71 -10.56
N LEU A 374 -21.82 25.66 -10.49
CA LEU A 374 -22.70 26.77 -10.87
C LEU A 374 -23.06 27.57 -9.61
N ILE A 375 -22.53 28.78 -9.52
CA ILE A 375 -22.85 29.71 -8.44
C ILE A 375 -23.93 30.65 -8.94
N GLN A 376 -25.12 30.56 -8.38
CA GLN A 376 -26.32 31.24 -8.85
C GLN A 376 -26.95 32.09 -7.74
N GLY A 377 -26.87 33.41 -7.90
CA GLY A 377 -27.56 34.37 -7.05
C GLY A 377 -28.94 34.72 -7.58
N ARG A 378 -29.64 35.60 -6.86
CA ARG A 378 -30.89 36.20 -7.31
C ARG A 378 -30.67 37.14 -8.51
N PRO A 379 -31.71 37.47 -9.29
CA PRO A 379 -31.57 38.35 -10.46
C PRO A 379 -30.99 39.73 -10.13
N ASP A 380 -31.16 40.21 -8.91
CA ASP A 380 -30.64 41.49 -8.40
C ASP A 380 -29.30 41.36 -7.69
N GLN A 381 -28.64 40.21 -7.77
CA GLN A 381 -27.36 39.94 -7.14
C GLN A 381 -26.25 39.73 -8.17
N ILE A 382 -25.01 39.90 -7.71
CA ILE A 382 -23.78 39.50 -8.40
C ILE A 382 -23.00 38.54 -7.50
N VAL A 383 -22.16 37.74 -8.12
CA VAL A 383 -21.34 36.73 -7.47
C VAL A 383 -19.92 37.24 -7.38
N ARG A 384 -19.30 37.10 -6.21
CA ARG A 384 -17.86 37.23 -6.06
C ARG A 384 -17.28 35.87 -5.70
N LEU A 385 -16.16 35.54 -6.33
CA LEU A 385 -15.39 34.31 -6.12
C LEU A 385 -13.93 34.68 -5.90
N TYR A 386 -13.29 34.14 -4.88
CA TYR A 386 -11.86 34.32 -4.66
C TYR A 386 -11.23 33.09 -4.02
N PHE A 387 -9.91 32.98 -4.14
CA PHE A 387 -9.15 31.86 -3.61
C PHE A 387 -8.19 32.35 -2.51
N PRO A 388 -8.49 32.12 -1.22
CA PRO A 388 -7.54 32.38 -0.13
C PRO A 388 -6.21 31.63 -0.30
N SER A 389 -6.28 30.39 -0.79
CA SER A 389 -5.09 29.61 -1.15
C SER A 389 -5.33 28.87 -2.45
N PHE A 390 -4.34 28.95 -3.33
CA PHE A 390 -4.34 28.28 -4.62
C PHE A 390 -2.94 27.76 -4.88
N ARG A 391 -2.81 26.46 -5.17
CA ARG A 391 -1.53 25.83 -5.48
C ARG A 391 -1.68 25.00 -6.74
N ILE A 392 -0.67 25.09 -7.58
CA ILE A 392 -0.57 24.34 -8.82
C ILE A 392 0.63 23.44 -8.67
N ASN A 393 0.37 22.15 -8.63
CA ASN A 393 1.40 21.12 -8.62
C ASN A 393 1.42 20.41 -9.97
N ARG A 394 2.46 19.60 -10.20
CA ARG A 394 2.42 18.62 -11.29
C ARG A 394 1.47 17.49 -10.90
N ILE A 395 0.87 16.85 -11.89
CA ILE A 395 0.04 15.67 -11.68
C ILE A 395 0.92 14.55 -11.12
N GLU A 396 0.73 14.24 -9.83
CA GLU A 396 1.59 13.33 -9.08
C GLU A 396 1.34 11.86 -9.42
N SER A 397 0.11 11.50 -9.80
CA SER A 397 -0.33 10.11 -10.02
C SER A 397 -1.41 10.02 -11.12
N PRO A 398 -1.05 10.32 -12.39
CA PRO A 398 -2.00 10.25 -13.49
C PRO A 398 -2.41 8.81 -13.78
N ILE A 399 -3.70 8.61 -14.10
CA ILE A 399 -4.21 7.29 -14.52
C ILE A 399 -3.85 7.03 -15.98
N ALA A 400 -4.06 8.04 -16.84
CA ALA A 400 -3.69 8.01 -18.24
C ALA A 400 -2.52 8.97 -18.51
N VAL A 401 -1.58 8.54 -19.36
CA VAL A 401 -0.49 9.39 -19.82
C VAL A 401 -1.05 10.43 -20.79
N PHE A 402 -0.72 11.70 -20.58
CA PHE A 402 -1.06 12.79 -21.48
C PHE A 402 0.21 13.58 -21.80
N ASP A 403 0.52 13.69 -23.10
CA ASP A 403 1.73 14.34 -23.62
C ASP A 403 1.47 15.79 -24.09
N GLY A 404 0.25 16.28 -23.89
CA GLY A 404 -0.11 17.65 -24.21
C GLY A 404 0.05 18.59 -23.02
N ASP A 405 -0.10 19.89 -23.29
CA ASP A 405 -0.20 20.90 -22.26
C ASP A 405 -1.59 20.96 -21.63
N CYS A 406 -1.65 21.40 -20.38
CA CYS A 406 -2.89 21.49 -19.61
C CYS A 406 -3.60 20.14 -19.50
N GLY A 407 -2.96 19.21 -18.80
CA GLY A 407 -3.56 17.93 -18.43
C GLY A 407 -4.76 18.15 -17.53
N GLU A 408 -4.69 19.17 -16.66
CA GLU A 408 -5.79 19.65 -15.84
C GLU A 408 -5.99 21.15 -15.95
N SER A 409 -7.25 21.57 -15.94
CA SER A 409 -7.60 22.99 -16.02
C SER A 409 -8.81 23.34 -15.16
N LEU A 410 -8.84 24.59 -14.71
CA LEU A 410 -9.96 25.21 -14.02
C LEU A 410 -10.33 26.49 -14.76
N THR A 411 -11.51 26.54 -15.37
CA THR A 411 -11.98 27.71 -16.13
C THR A 411 -13.16 28.37 -15.43
N LEU A 412 -13.09 29.70 -15.32
CA LEU A 412 -14.10 30.56 -14.73
C LEU A 412 -14.82 31.32 -15.85
N TYR A 413 -16.14 31.27 -15.84
CA TYR A 413 -17.02 31.87 -16.83
C TYR A 413 -17.98 32.86 -16.18
N ASP A 414 -18.12 34.04 -16.78
CA ASP A 414 -19.08 35.07 -16.37
C ASP A 414 -20.45 34.82 -17.03
N ALA A 415 -20.98 33.62 -16.80
CA ALA A 415 -22.24 33.13 -17.35
C ALA A 415 -22.80 32.01 -16.45
N SER A 416 -24.04 31.58 -16.69
CA SER A 416 -24.64 30.41 -16.02
C SER A 416 -24.30 29.07 -16.69
N TRP A 417 -23.53 29.07 -17.78
CA TRP A 417 -23.07 27.89 -18.51
C TRP A 417 -21.65 28.14 -19.05
N PRO A 418 -20.92 27.12 -19.56
CA PRO A 418 -19.57 27.30 -20.08
C PRO A 418 -19.60 28.00 -21.44
N ASP A 419 -19.74 29.33 -21.42
CA ASP A 419 -19.72 30.20 -22.59
C ASP A 419 -18.31 30.68 -22.89
N ASP A 420 -17.69 30.14 -23.93
CA ASP A 420 -16.31 30.49 -24.32
C ASP A 420 -16.13 31.98 -24.68
N SER A 421 -17.20 32.71 -24.96
CA SER A 421 -17.14 34.17 -25.19
C SER A 421 -17.02 34.99 -23.89
N ARG A 422 -17.31 34.38 -22.74
CA ARG A 422 -17.34 35.03 -21.41
C ARG A 422 -16.38 34.39 -20.42
N ILE A 423 -15.21 33.96 -20.89
CA ILE A 423 -14.16 33.43 -20.02
C ILE A 423 -13.52 34.57 -19.23
N ILE A 424 -13.54 34.45 -17.90
CA ILE A 424 -12.79 35.35 -17.00
C ILE A 424 -11.33 34.91 -16.96
N LYS A 425 -11.09 33.63 -16.65
CA LYS A 425 -9.75 33.07 -16.50
C LYS A 425 -9.76 31.56 -16.62
N THR A 426 -8.72 31.01 -17.26
CA THR A 426 -8.38 29.59 -17.19
C THR A 426 -7.05 29.42 -16.44
N PHE A 427 -7.07 28.56 -15.43
CA PHE A 427 -5.89 28.03 -14.76
C PHE A 427 -5.55 26.65 -15.32
N CYS A 428 -4.27 26.37 -15.46
CA CYS A 428 -3.74 25.15 -16.05
C CYS A 428 -2.50 24.70 -15.30
N ASP A 429 -2.31 23.39 -15.18
CA ASP A 429 -1.26 22.77 -14.36
C ASP A 429 0.17 23.06 -14.84
N THR A 430 0.38 23.28 -16.14
CA THR A 430 1.73 23.43 -16.71
C THR A 430 2.28 24.86 -16.68
N PHE A 431 1.46 25.87 -16.96
CA PHE A 431 1.93 27.24 -17.21
C PHE A 431 1.30 28.32 -16.33
N SER A 432 0.20 28.00 -15.64
CA SER A 432 -0.47 29.03 -14.84
C SER A 432 0.30 29.31 -13.56
N ARG A 433 0.21 30.56 -13.10
CA ARG A 433 0.65 30.95 -11.77
C ARG A 433 -0.56 30.95 -10.86
N ALA A 434 -0.40 30.39 -9.66
CA ALA A 434 -1.39 30.53 -8.61
C ALA A 434 -1.67 32.02 -8.35
N MET A 435 -2.94 32.37 -8.24
CA MET A 435 -3.40 33.71 -7.88
C MET A 435 -4.17 33.61 -6.57
N GLU A 436 -3.51 33.99 -5.48
CA GLU A 436 -4.14 34.07 -4.16
C GLU A 436 -4.72 35.47 -3.93
N LYS A 437 -5.82 35.54 -3.20
CA LYS A 437 -6.45 36.80 -2.75
C LYS A 437 -6.83 37.74 -3.89
N HIS A 438 -7.26 37.18 -5.02
CA HIS A 438 -7.81 37.93 -6.14
C HIS A 438 -9.30 37.66 -6.25
N ASP A 439 -10.08 38.75 -6.35
CA ASP A 439 -11.53 38.70 -6.40
C ASP A 439 -11.98 38.66 -7.87
N PHE A 440 -12.71 37.62 -8.24
CA PHE A 440 -13.41 37.48 -9.51
C PHE A 440 -14.87 37.81 -9.30
N VAL A 441 -15.35 38.89 -9.90
CA VAL A 441 -16.73 39.38 -9.75
C VAL A 441 -17.48 39.19 -11.06
N SER A 442 -18.66 38.59 -11.00
CA SER A 442 -19.52 38.41 -12.17
C SER A 442 -20.22 39.72 -12.57
N THR A 443 -20.52 39.87 -13.86
CA THR A 443 -21.34 40.98 -14.36
C THR A 443 -22.84 40.74 -14.19
N GLY A 444 -23.23 39.47 -14.04
CA GLY A 444 -24.62 39.05 -13.82
C GLY A 444 -24.82 38.25 -12.54
N SER A 445 -26.00 37.62 -12.43
CA SER A 445 -26.40 36.81 -11.25
C SER A 445 -25.73 35.44 -11.16
N ALA A 446 -24.87 35.07 -12.11
CA ALA A 446 -24.31 33.73 -12.20
C ALA A 446 -22.82 33.76 -12.51
N LEU A 447 -22.09 32.81 -11.92
CA LEU A 447 -20.71 32.51 -12.24
C LEU A 447 -20.55 31.00 -12.35
N PHE A 448 -19.97 30.53 -13.46
CA PHE A 448 -19.80 29.11 -13.72
C PHE A 448 -18.32 28.73 -13.69
N VAL A 449 -17.99 27.69 -12.94
CA VAL A 449 -16.61 27.17 -12.82
C VAL A 449 -16.58 25.75 -13.34
N ARG A 450 -15.63 25.45 -14.22
CA ARG A 450 -15.42 24.11 -14.77
C ARG A 450 -14.02 23.62 -14.48
N PHE A 451 -13.92 22.52 -13.75
CA PHE A 451 -12.71 21.71 -13.67
C PHE A 451 -12.74 20.64 -14.77
N GLU A 452 -11.62 20.43 -15.45
CA GLU A 452 -11.47 19.41 -16.48
C GLU A 452 -10.11 18.72 -16.35
N SER A 453 -10.11 17.39 -16.34
CA SER A 453 -8.90 16.57 -16.29
C SER A 453 -8.89 15.54 -17.40
N LYS A 454 -7.82 15.54 -18.21
CA LYS A 454 -7.62 14.58 -19.30
C LYS A 454 -6.94 13.29 -18.82
N THR A 455 -6.10 13.38 -17.79
CA THR A 455 -5.32 12.24 -17.27
C THR A 455 -6.06 11.41 -16.23
N GLY A 456 -6.99 12.03 -15.49
CA GLY A 456 -7.47 11.46 -14.22
C GLY A 456 -6.39 11.49 -13.14
N SER A 457 -6.76 11.11 -11.91
CA SER A 457 -5.82 11.05 -10.78
C SER A 457 -6.25 10.02 -9.75
N TYR A 458 -5.28 9.37 -9.09
CA TYR A 458 -5.52 8.49 -7.95
C TYR A 458 -5.62 9.25 -6.60
N SER A 459 -5.04 10.45 -6.51
CA SER A 459 -4.81 11.17 -5.25
C SER A 459 -5.43 12.56 -5.20
N GLY A 460 -6.40 12.85 -6.07
CA GLY A 460 -6.99 14.18 -6.23
C GLY A 460 -6.26 15.07 -7.24
N SER A 461 -6.79 16.27 -7.45
CA SER A 461 -6.34 17.19 -8.48
C SER A 461 -5.00 17.84 -8.19
N SER A 462 -4.25 18.08 -9.27
CA SER A 462 -2.99 18.83 -9.25
C SER A 462 -3.21 20.33 -8.94
N LEU A 463 -4.40 20.82 -9.26
CA LEU A 463 -4.91 22.13 -8.86
C LEU A 463 -5.52 22.00 -7.48
N TYR A 464 -4.78 22.42 -6.45
CA TYR A 464 -5.27 22.45 -5.07
C TYR A 464 -5.74 23.86 -4.73
N TYR A 465 -7.04 24.03 -4.51
CA TYR A 465 -7.61 25.33 -4.20
C TYR A 465 -8.69 25.24 -3.14
N TRP A 466 -8.75 26.31 -2.36
CA TRP A 466 -9.84 26.59 -1.44
C TRP A 466 -10.54 27.83 -1.96
N ALA A 467 -11.81 27.68 -2.38
CA ALA A 467 -12.58 28.74 -3.02
C ALA A 467 -13.66 29.26 -2.07
N HIS A 468 -13.78 30.58 -1.99
CA HIS A 468 -14.82 31.28 -1.26
C HIS A 468 -15.71 32.03 -2.24
N TYR A 469 -17.02 31.97 -2.03
CA TYR A 469 -17.98 32.73 -2.82
C TYR A 469 -19.03 33.40 -1.93
N ASP A 470 -19.54 34.53 -2.40
CA ASP A 470 -20.62 35.26 -1.76
C ASP A 470 -21.43 36.06 -2.78
N PHE A 471 -22.58 36.56 -2.31
CA PHE A 471 -23.55 37.27 -3.13
C PHE A 471 -23.69 38.71 -2.64
N PHE A 472 -23.57 39.66 -3.57
CA PHE A 472 -23.80 41.07 -3.30
C PHE A 472 -25.02 41.56 -4.07
N ASN A 473 -25.78 42.47 -3.48
CA ASN A 473 -26.82 43.16 -4.22
C ASN A 473 -26.18 44.04 -5.30
N ASN A 474 -26.64 43.88 -6.53
CA ASN A 474 -26.27 44.67 -7.70
C ASN A 474 -26.94 46.06 -7.68
N THR A 475 -27.12 46.65 -6.49
CA THR A 475 -27.70 47.99 -6.35
C THR A 475 -26.75 49.00 -6.96
N ARG A 476 -27.09 49.44 -8.16
CA ARG A 476 -26.44 50.53 -8.89
C ARG A 476 -26.85 51.85 -8.23
N TYR A 477 -25.88 52.60 -7.71
CA TYR A 477 -26.14 53.88 -7.03
C TYR A 477 -26.26 55.04 -8.03
N GLY A 478 -25.73 54.90 -9.24
CA GLY A 478 -25.89 55.89 -10.31
C GLY A 478 -27.14 55.66 -11.17
N ARG A 479 -27.56 56.69 -11.89
CA ARG A 479 -28.62 56.57 -12.89
C ARG A 479 -28.04 55.92 -14.16
N PRO A 480 -28.63 54.83 -14.68
CA PRO A 480 -28.12 54.18 -15.89
C PRO A 480 -28.23 55.12 -17.09
N ILE A 481 -27.18 55.18 -17.91
CA ILE A 481 -27.19 55.92 -19.17
C ILE A 481 -27.89 55.06 -20.25
N PRO A 482 -28.87 55.59 -20.99
CA PRO A 482 -29.47 54.88 -22.11
C PRO A 482 -28.41 54.48 -23.16
N ASP A 483 -28.54 53.28 -23.74
CA ASP A 483 -27.66 52.71 -24.76
C ASP A 483 -26.22 52.36 -24.31
N SER A 484 -25.95 52.31 -22.99
CA SER A 484 -24.71 51.75 -22.46
C SER A 484 -24.97 50.51 -21.58
N VAL A 485 -23.99 49.61 -21.53
CA VAL A 485 -24.10 48.34 -20.78
C VAL A 485 -23.79 48.53 -19.29
N CYS A 486 -22.87 49.44 -18.97
CA CYS A 486 -22.34 49.64 -17.62
C CYS A 486 -22.18 51.11 -17.20
N ASP A 487 -22.54 52.09 -18.04
CA ASP A 487 -22.30 53.48 -17.66
C ASP A 487 -23.39 53.99 -16.71
N GLU A 488 -22.92 54.61 -15.61
CA GLU A 488 -23.75 55.16 -14.56
C GLU A 488 -23.43 56.64 -14.35
N GLN A 489 -24.47 57.45 -14.25
CA GLN A 489 -24.37 58.85 -13.91
C GLN A 489 -24.59 59.05 -12.40
N PHE A 490 -23.53 59.42 -11.69
CA PHE A 490 -23.59 59.77 -10.28
C PHE A 490 -23.91 61.26 -10.14
N ALA A 491 -25.01 61.58 -9.45
CA ALA A 491 -25.27 62.97 -9.07
C ALA A 491 -24.23 63.39 -8.02
N ALA A 492 -23.60 64.55 -8.22
CA ALA A 492 -22.73 65.13 -7.20
C ALA A 492 -23.56 65.38 -5.93
N TRP A 493 -23.08 64.92 -4.78
CA TRP A 493 -23.66 65.25 -3.49
C TRP A 493 -23.51 66.76 -3.28
N VAL A 494 -24.63 67.48 -3.20
CA VAL A 494 -24.69 68.91 -2.89
C VAL A 494 -24.74 69.12 -1.39
#